data_AF-A7LNN8-F1
#
_entry.id   AF-A7LNN8-F1
#
_cell.length_a   1.000
_cell.length_b   1.000
_cell.length_c   1.000
_cell.angle_alpha   90.00
_cell.angle_beta   90.00
_cell.angle_gamma   90.00
#
_symmetry.space_group_name_H-M   'P 1'
#
loop_
_entity.id
_entity.type
_entity.pdbx_description
1 polymer ?
#
loop_
_entity_poly.entity_id
_entity_poly.type
_entity_poly.pdbx_seq_one_letter_code
_entity_poly.pdbx_strand_id
1 'polypeptide(L)'
;TLDQVYSLKVEGIAFRFLPDPIQIKNALELKAADVKGGFDGVPVFQSDLLVVRKKNKRFCPIYFNKEDIEKELSKNSRASRGPISQHIMVGSLEDVLKKLEMSEQNSGWEDLIFVPPGKSCSQHIQDVVKV
;
A
#
# COMPACT_ATOMS: atom_id res chain seq x y z
N THR A 1 9.03 -11.83 9.03
CA THR A 1 8.35 -10.56 8.68
C THR A 1 9.12 -9.90 7.53
N LEU A 2 8.56 -8.89 6.83
CA LEU A 2 9.20 -8.31 5.62
C LEU A 2 10.59 -7.71 5.90
N ASP A 3 10.79 -7.14 7.09
CA ASP A 3 12.06 -6.64 7.61
C ASP A 3 13.15 -7.71 7.70
N GLN A 4 12.78 -8.94 8.09
CA GLN A 4 13.71 -10.08 8.10
C GLN A 4 14.11 -10.47 6.67
N VAL A 5 13.17 -10.47 5.72
CA VAL A 5 13.46 -10.77 4.31
C VAL A 5 14.39 -9.71 3.70
N TYR A 6 14.14 -8.43 4.00
CA TYR A 6 15.01 -7.34 3.57
C TYR A 6 16.43 -7.50 4.12
N SER A 7 16.57 -7.88 5.39
CA SER A 7 17.88 -8.08 6.04
C SER A 7 18.66 -9.28 5.48
N LEU A 8 17.98 -10.39 5.16
CA LEU A 8 18.61 -11.61 4.64
C LEU A 8 19.20 -11.45 3.23
N LYS A 9 18.74 -10.46 2.45
CA LYS A 9 19.36 -10.10 1.16
C LYS A 9 20.83 -9.74 1.32
N VAL A 10 21.23 -9.22 2.49
CA VAL A 10 22.62 -8.84 2.81
C VAL A 10 23.53 -10.06 2.97
N GLU A 11 22.99 -11.25 3.23
CA GLU A 11 23.74 -12.51 3.40
C GLU A 11 23.98 -13.29 2.09
N GLY A 12 23.65 -12.69 0.92
CA GLY A 12 23.85 -13.32 -0.39
C GLY A 12 22.72 -14.26 -0.84
N ILE A 13 21.62 -14.33 -0.08
CA ILE A 13 20.40 -15.04 -0.45
C ILE A 13 19.45 -14.08 -1.16
N ALA A 14 19.00 -14.43 -2.37
CA ALA A 14 18.02 -13.63 -3.10
C ALA A 14 16.59 -14.16 -2.86
N PHE A 15 15.69 -13.27 -2.48
CA PHE A 15 14.26 -13.53 -2.43
C PHE A 15 13.57 -12.88 -3.61
N ARG A 16 12.55 -13.57 -4.14
CA ARG A 16 11.65 -13.03 -5.14
C ARG A 16 10.25 -12.98 -4.54
N PHE A 17 9.64 -11.80 -4.58
CA PHE A 17 8.23 -11.69 -4.28
C PHE A 17 7.41 -12.21 -5.46
N LEU A 18 6.45 -13.07 -5.16
CA LEU A 18 5.46 -13.56 -6.13
C LEU A 18 4.12 -12.93 -5.76
N PRO A 19 3.71 -11.85 -6.46
CA PRO A 19 2.43 -11.22 -6.19
C PRO A 19 1.29 -12.15 -6.64
N ASP A 20 0.14 -12.02 -5.98
CA ASP A 20 -1.08 -12.71 -6.39
C ASP A 20 -1.47 -12.24 -7.82
N PRO A 21 -1.66 -13.17 -8.79
CA PRO A 21 -2.07 -12.83 -10.15
C PRO A 21 -3.33 -11.96 -10.23
N ILE A 22 -4.27 -12.11 -9.28
CA ILE A 22 -5.48 -11.29 -9.21
C ILE A 22 -5.12 -9.83 -8.94
N GLN A 23 -4.17 -9.58 -8.04
CA GLN A 23 -3.75 -8.21 -7.72
C GLN A 23 -2.96 -7.56 -8.86
N ILE A 24 -2.23 -8.35 -9.65
CA ILE A 24 -1.61 -7.87 -10.90
C ILE A 24 -2.67 -7.44 -11.90
N LYS A 25 -3.70 -8.27 -12.12
CA LYS A 25 -4.82 -7.93 -12.99
C LYS A 25 -5.53 -6.64 -12.53
N ASN A 26 -5.85 -6.56 -11.23
CA ASN A 26 -6.48 -5.39 -10.61
C ASN A 26 -5.65 -4.11 -10.82
N ALA A 27 -4.33 -4.18 -10.65
CA ALA A 27 -3.41 -3.06 -10.84
C ALA A 27 -3.37 -2.58 -12.29
N LEU A 28 -3.36 -3.51 -13.26
CA LEU A 28 -3.38 -3.20 -14.68
C LEU A 28 -4.70 -2.53 -15.11
N GLU A 29 -5.84 -3.01 -14.61
CA GLU A 29 -7.16 -2.41 -14.88
C GLU A 29 -7.26 -0.97 -14.36
N LEU A 30 -6.65 -0.67 -13.21
CA LEU A 30 -6.62 0.68 -12.64
C LEU A 30 -5.59 1.62 -13.31
N LYS A 31 -4.54 1.09 -13.93
CA LYS A 31 -3.47 1.87 -14.61
C LYS A 31 -3.82 2.26 -16.06
N ALA A 32 -5.06 2.06 -16.52
CA ALA A 32 -5.50 2.04 -17.92
C ALA A 32 -5.26 3.30 -18.80
N ALA A 33 -4.43 4.26 -18.39
CA ALA A 33 -3.98 5.35 -19.24
C ALA A 33 -2.72 5.01 -20.07
N ASP A 34 -1.87 4.05 -19.69
CA ASP A 34 -0.61 3.84 -20.42
C ASP A 34 0.11 2.51 -20.13
N VAL A 35 -0.28 1.37 -20.72
CA VAL A 35 0.67 0.25 -20.84
C VAL A 35 0.30 -0.75 -21.96
N LYS A 36 1.13 -0.83 -23.00
CA LYS A 36 1.24 -2.01 -23.89
C LYS A 36 2.02 -3.17 -23.23
N GLY A 37 2.13 -3.21 -21.90
CA GLY A 37 3.04 -4.07 -21.14
C GLY A 37 2.47 -4.54 -19.81
N GLY A 38 3.14 -5.51 -19.18
CA GLY A 38 2.74 -6.08 -17.88
C GLY A 38 3.01 -5.15 -16.69
N PHE A 39 2.68 -5.61 -15.49
CA PHE A 39 2.99 -4.91 -14.23
C PHE A 39 4.33 -5.41 -13.69
N ASP A 40 5.25 -4.50 -13.40
CA ASP A 40 6.55 -4.82 -12.81
C ASP A 40 6.51 -4.61 -11.29
N GLY A 41 7.05 -5.56 -10.53
CA GLY A 41 7.05 -5.55 -9.06
C GLY A 41 5.75 -6.02 -8.40
N VAL A 42 5.63 -5.75 -7.10
CA VAL A 42 4.46 -6.12 -6.29
C VAL A 42 3.47 -4.95 -6.25
N PRO A 43 2.22 -5.13 -6.71
CA PRO A 43 1.24 -4.05 -6.72
C PRO A 43 0.84 -3.66 -5.30
N VAL A 44 0.72 -2.36 -5.09
CA VAL A 44 0.16 -1.76 -3.89
C VAL A 44 -0.88 -0.70 -4.24
N PHE A 45 -1.85 -0.53 -3.37
CA PHE A 45 -3.01 0.33 -3.54
C PHE A 45 -3.11 1.35 -2.41
N GLN A 46 -3.38 2.60 -2.74
CA GLN A 46 -3.50 3.69 -1.76
C GLN A 46 -4.59 4.68 -2.15
N SER A 47 -5.02 5.50 -1.19
CA SER A 47 -5.99 6.57 -1.41
C SER A 47 -5.79 7.72 -0.43
N ASP A 48 -5.83 8.96 -0.92
CA ASP A 48 -5.76 10.16 -0.09
C ASP A 48 -6.98 10.32 0.84
N LEU A 49 -8.07 9.59 0.57
CA LEU A 49 -9.28 9.61 1.38
C LEU A 49 -9.15 8.78 2.67
N LEU A 50 -8.15 7.90 2.77
CA LEU A 50 -8.01 6.93 3.89
C LEU A 50 -6.96 7.31 4.93
N VAL A 51 -6.50 8.56 4.95
CA VAL A 51 -5.55 9.04 5.98
C VAL A 51 -6.18 8.94 7.38
N VAL A 52 -5.53 8.16 8.26
CA VAL A 52 -5.96 7.97 9.66
C VAL A 52 -5.16 8.88 10.58
N ARG A 53 -5.81 9.45 11.59
CA ARG A 53 -5.13 10.21 12.66
C ARG A 53 -5.40 9.55 14.01
N LYS A 54 -4.34 9.28 14.77
CA LYS A 54 -4.44 8.66 16.11
C LYS A 54 -3.28 9.10 17.00
N LYS A 55 -3.57 9.53 18.23
CA LYS A 55 -2.57 9.99 19.22
C LYS A 55 -1.56 10.99 18.64
N ASN A 56 -2.05 12.02 17.94
CA ASN A 56 -1.23 13.04 17.27
C ASN A 56 -0.27 12.51 16.17
N LYS A 57 -0.41 11.24 15.76
CA LYS A 57 0.27 10.67 14.59
C LYS A 57 -0.69 10.54 13.42
N ARG A 58 -0.16 10.77 12.22
CA ARG A 58 -0.84 10.54 10.95
C ARG A 58 -0.38 9.19 10.40
N PHE A 59 -1.31 8.46 9.78
CA PHE A 59 -1.03 7.18 9.14
C PHE A 59 -1.63 7.19 7.73
N CYS A 60 -0.81 6.84 6.76
CA CYS A 60 -1.13 6.76 5.35
C CYS A 60 -1.07 5.27 4.95
N PRO A 61 -2.22 4.57 4.96
CA PRO A 61 -2.24 3.13 4.74
C PRO A 61 -2.00 2.76 3.27
N ILE A 62 -1.13 1.77 3.07
CA ILE A 62 -0.85 1.13 1.78
C ILE A 62 -1.32 -0.33 1.85
N TYR A 63 -2.17 -0.72 0.90
CA TYR A 63 -2.81 -2.04 0.86
C TYR A 63 -2.19 -2.91 -0.24
N PHE A 64 -2.07 -4.21 0.01
CA PHE A 64 -1.64 -5.19 -1.01
C PHE A 64 -2.81 -5.81 -1.78
N ASN A 65 -4.02 -5.76 -1.22
CA ASN A 65 -5.24 -6.21 -1.87
C ASN A 65 -6.14 -5.03 -2.22
N LYS A 66 -6.60 -5.00 -3.47
CA LYS A 66 -7.58 -4.01 -3.94
C LYS A 66 -8.88 -4.08 -3.15
N GLU A 67 -9.33 -5.28 -2.79
CA GLU A 67 -10.59 -5.50 -2.11
C GLU A 67 -10.59 -4.89 -0.69
N ASP A 68 -9.43 -4.88 -0.02
CA ASP A 68 -9.29 -4.30 1.32
C ASP A 68 -9.43 -2.77 1.28
N ILE A 69 -8.80 -2.10 0.31
CA ILE A 69 -8.93 -0.64 0.14
C ILE A 69 -10.34 -0.24 -0.30
N GLU A 70 -10.98 -1.01 -1.17
CA GLU A 70 -12.36 -0.76 -1.61
C GLU A 70 -13.36 -0.85 -0.45
N LYS A 71 -13.17 -1.85 0.42
CA LYS A 71 -13.98 -2.02 1.64
C LYS A 71 -13.82 -0.87 2.64
N GLU A 72 -12.63 -0.30 2.75
CA GLU A 72 -12.42 0.87 3.62
C GLU A 72 -12.96 2.16 2.99
N LEU A 73 -12.81 2.33 1.66
CA LEU A 73 -13.39 3.46 0.94
C LEU A 73 -14.93 3.43 0.94
N SER A 74 -15.57 2.27 0.88
CA SER A 74 -17.04 2.17 0.91
C SER A 74 -17.65 2.67 2.22
N LYS A 75 -16.86 2.67 3.31
CA LYS A 75 -17.27 3.22 4.62
C LYS A 75 -17.06 4.73 4.70
N ASN A 76 -16.32 5.31 3.77
CA ASN A 76 -15.95 6.71 3.77
C ASN A 76 -16.96 7.54 2.96
N SER A 77 -17.71 8.41 3.62
CA SER A 77 -18.74 9.24 2.98
C SER A 77 -18.21 10.18 1.90
N ARG A 78 -16.90 10.48 1.88
CA ARG A 78 -16.26 11.30 0.83
C ARG A 78 -16.06 10.54 -0.48
N ALA A 79 -16.00 9.22 -0.43
CA ALA A 79 -15.89 8.37 -1.61
C ALA A 79 -17.25 8.19 -2.35
N SER A 80 -18.35 8.74 -1.81
CA SER A 80 -19.69 8.65 -2.42
C SER A 80 -19.88 9.52 -3.68
N ARG A 81 -18.85 10.25 -4.13
CA ARG A 81 -18.90 11.17 -5.29
C ARG A 81 -18.29 10.58 -6.57
N GLY A 82 -18.52 9.29 -6.84
CA GLY A 82 -18.06 8.62 -8.06
C GLY A 82 -17.77 7.13 -7.85
N PRO A 83 -17.30 6.43 -8.88
CA PRO A 83 -16.78 5.07 -8.76
C PRO A 83 -15.61 5.01 -7.78
N ILE A 84 -15.62 4.05 -6.85
CA ILE A 84 -14.56 3.84 -5.84
C ILE A 84 -13.18 3.71 -6.47
N SER A 85 -13.09 3.06 -7.64
CA SER A 85 -11.85 2.87 -8.39
C SER A 85 -11.13 4.17 -8.75
N GLN A 86 -11.85 5.29 -8.94
CA GLN A 86 -11.24 6.58 -9.25
C GLN A 86 -10.49 7.19 -8.07
N HIS A 87 -10.73 6.69 -6.86
CA HIS A 87 -10.06 7.14 -5.65
C HIS A 87 -8.89 6.24 -5.25
N ILE A 88 -8.55 5.23 -6.07
CA ILE A 88 -7.47 4.29 -5.80
C ILE A 88 -6.30 4.62 -6.73
N MET A 89 -5.15 4.88 -6.14
CA MET A 89 -3.87 4.99 -6.84
C MET A 89 -3.11 3.68 -6.72
N VAL A 90 -2.46 3.28 -7.81
CA VAL A 90 -1.64 2.07 -7.89
C VAL A 90 -0.17 2.45 -7.92
N GLY A 91 0.66 1.74 -7.16
CA GLY A 91 2.12 1.81 -7.22
C GLY A 91 2.73 0.42 -7.09
N SER A 92 4.06 0.32 -7.13
CA SER A 92 4.80 -0.90 -6.78
C SER A 92 5.39 -0.78 -5.37
N LEU A 93 5.51 -1.91 -4.67
CA LEU A 93 6.18 -1.97 -3.37
C LEU A 93 7.62 -1.47 -3.48
N GLU A 94 8.31 -1.86 -4.55
CA GLU A 94 9.68 -1.50 -4.85
C GLU A 94 9.86 0.02 -4.98
N ASP A 95 8.97 0.70 -5.71
CA ASP A 95 8.99 2.16 -5.83
C ASP A 95 8.72 2.84 -4.50
N VAL A 96 7.81 2.30 -3.68
CA VAL A 96 7.51 2.83 -2.35
C VAL A 96 8.73 2.70 -1.43
N LEU A 97 9.38 1.53 -1.39
CA LEU A 97 10.57 1.31 -0.58
C LEU A 97 11.73 2.21 -1.02
N LYS A 98 11.96 2.33 -2.34
CA LYS A 98 12.98 3.23 -2.88
C LYS A 98 12.72 4.69 -2.49
N LYS A 99 11.46 5.14 -2.54
CA LYS A 99 11.10 6.51 -2.13
C LYS A 99 11.24 6.70 -0.62
N LEU A 100 10.88 5.72 0.19
CA LEU A 100 11.12 5.73 1.64
C LEU A 100 12.61 5.92 1.95
N GLU A 101 13.49 5.16 1.29
CA GLU A 101 14.94 5.26 1.47
C GLU A 101 15.53 6.61 1.04
N MET A 102 14.97 7.23 -0.01
CA MET A 102 15.47 8.49 -0.57
C MET A 102 14.82 9.74 0.04
N SER A 103 13.77 9.59 0.85
CA SER A 103 12.98 10.71 1.36
C SER A 103 13.71 11.50 2.46
N GLU A 104 13.51 12.82 2.45
CA GLU A 104 13.99 13.69 3.54
C GLU A 104 13.09 13.55 4.78
N GLN A 105 13.62 13.91 5.95
CA GLN A 105 12.85 13.92 7.19
C GLN A 105 11.70 14.96 7.12
N ASN A 106 10.52 14.62 7.64
CA ASN A 106 9.29 15.47 7.59
C ASN A 106 8.64 15.59 6.20
N SER A 107 8.96 14.69 5.27
CA SER A 107 8.35 14.64 3.94
C SER A 107 6.98 13.92 3.92
N GLY A 108 6.59 13.30 5.04
CA GLY A 108 5.34 12.56 5.19
C GLY A 108 5.45 11.08 4.79
N TRP A 109 6.64 10.62 4.38
CA TRP A 109 6.91 9.22 4.11
C TRP A 109 6.99 8.38 5.40
N GLU A 110 7.31 9.01 6.54
CA GLU A 110 7.25 8.39 7.87
C GLU A 110 5.81 8.06 8.34
N ASP A 111 4.79 8.65 7.71
CA ASP A 111 3.40 8.36 8.01
C ASP A 111 2.93 7.04 7.36
N LEU A 112 3.71 6.43 6.46
CA LEU A 112 3.29 5.23 5.73
C LEU A 112 3.14 4.02 6.66
N ILE A 113 2.09 3.24 6.42
CA ILE A 113 1.89 1.94 7.06
C ILE A 113 1.40 0.91 6.04
N PHE A 114 2.10 -0.21 5.93
CA PHE A 114 1.67 -1.33 5.09
C PHE A 114 0.62 -2.15 5.82
N VAL A 115 -0.57 -2.27 5.26
CA VAL A 115 -1.67 -3.07 5.80
C VAL A 115 -1.58 -4.49 5.23
N PRO A 116 -1.35 -5.53 6.06
CA PRO A 116 -1.29 -6.90 5.57
C PRO A 116 -2.62 -7.33 4.94
N PRO A 117 -2.59 -8.17 3.89
CA PRO A 117 -3.79 -8.73 3.26
C PRO A 117 -4.80 -9.28 4.26
N GLY A 118 -6.07 -8.88 4.13
CA GLY A 118 -7.18 -9.34 4.97
C GLY A 118 -7.21 -8.76 6.39
N LYS A 119 -6.24 -7.93 6.79
CA LYS A 119 -6.27 -7.23 8.07
C LYS A 119 -7.02 -5.90 7.97
N SER A 120 -7.81 -5.61 8.99
CA SER A 120 -8.38 -4.27 9.18
C SER A 120 -7.28 -3.25 9.45
N CYS A 121 -7.28 -2.14 8.73
CA CYS A 121 -6.35 -1.02 8.94
C CYS A 121 -6.42 -0.49 10.38
N SER A 122 -7.62 -0.34 10.94
CA SER A 122 -7.79 0.19 12.30
C SER A 122 -7.22 -0.73 13.38
N GLN A 123 -7.38 -2.05 13.21
CA GLN A 123 -6.80 -3.06 14.09
C GLN A 123 -5.28 -3.09 13.94
N HIS A 124 -4.78 -3.03 12.70
CA HIS A 124 -3.35 -3.04 12.45
C HIS A 124 -2.64 -1.83 13.07
N ILE A 125 -3.21 -0.62 12.92
CA ILE A 125 -2.68 0.59 13.59
C ILE A 125 -2.72 0.44 15.12
N GLN A 126 -3.74 -0.22 15.69
CA GLN A 126 -3.75 -0.50 17.13
C GLN A 126 -2.57 -1.37 17.56
N ASP A 127 -2.23 -2.38 16.77
CA ASP A 127 -1.14 -3.30 17.10
C ASP A 127 0.22 -2.61 16.96
N VAL A 128 0.43 -1.81 15.90
CA VAL A 128 1.69 -1.07 15.69
C VAL A 128 1.90 0.03 16.72
N VAL A 129 0.84 0.70 17.19
CA VAL A 129 0.94 1.77 18.21
C VAL A 129 1.12 1.22 19.63
N LYS A 130 0.89 -0.08 19.86
CA LYS A 130 1.15 -0.74 21.15
C LYS A 130 2.62 -1.11 21.33
N VAL A 131 3.35 -1.24 20.23
CA VAL A 131 4.82 -1.43 20.19
C VAL A 131 5.49 -0.07 20.40
#